data_AF-A0A1M6GZ06-F1
#
_entry.id   AF-A0A1M6GZ06-F1
#
_cell.length_a   1.000
_cell.length_b   1.000
_cell.length_c   1.000
_cell.angle_alpha   90.00
_cell.angle_beta   90.00
_cell.angle_gamma   90.00
#
_symmetry.space_group_name_H-M   'P 1'
#
loop_
_entity.id
_entity.type
_entity.pdbx_description
1 polymer ?
#
loop_
_entity_poly.entity_id
_entity_poly.type
_entity_poly.pdbx_seq_one_letter_code
_entity_poly.pdbx_strand_id
1 'polypeptide(L)'
;MQIRVTIKPDGSVTILTVSIIEDLWQDYCWFKERAYYDEEKDNVTKEYFIAKRYQRAAPFTLCHYFEGVVNNWLQGLCDNLEFQKIEEKSIYYKYCRVMKLCDIKENKINIQNAKKFRNMFVHYKRRTDLKLIENVNYKLIEGTEKEINRWLDYIEQETNLRRHGNAEEASRKFSETIGGTLLEETGSTIK
;
A
#
# COMPACT_ATOMS: atom_id res chain seq x y z
N MET A 1 -1.71 -5.26 9.41
CA MET A 1 -2.10 -4.25 10.42
C MET A 1 -1.54 -4.70 11.76
N GLN A 2 -0.78 -3.84 12.45
CA GLN A 2 -0.20 -4.09 13.75
C GLN A 2 -0.88 -3.18 14.77
N ILE A 3 -1.32 -3.74 15.90
CA ILE A 3 -1.85 -2.95 17.01
C ILE A 3 -0.74 -2.83 18.06
N ARG A 4 -0.36 -1.59 18.38
CA ARG A 4 0.57 -1.28 19.48
C ARG A 4 -0.23 -0.70 20.64
N VAL A 5 -0.11 -1.34 21.80
CA VAL A 5 -0.77 -0.90 23.02
C VAL A 5 0.29 -0.31 23.95
N THR A 6 0.07 0.92 24.41
CA THR A 6 0.91 1.56 25.44
C THR A 6 0.06 1.78 26.68
N ILE A 7 0.43 1.15 27.78
CA ILE A 7 -0.17 1.39 29.10
C ILE A 7 0.69 2.45 29.79
N LYS A 8 0.10 3.61 30.08
CA LYS A 8 0.78 4.70 30.78
C LYS A 8 0.77 4.44 32.30
N PRO A 9 1.67 5.09 33.06
CA PRO A 9 1.73 4.93 34.53
C PRO A 9 0.44 5.31 35.27
N ASP A 10 -0.39 6.17 34.69
CA ASP A 10 -1.69 6.56 35.22
C ASP A 10 -2.80 5.53 34.93
N GLY A 11 -2.44 4.38 34.34
CA GLY A 11 -3.37 3.32 33.95
C GLY A 11 -4.09 3.61 32.62
N SER A 12 -3.86 4.75 31.97
CA SER A 12 -4.48 5.03 30.67
C SER A 12 -3.84 4.20 29.56
N VAL A 13 -4.67 3.74 28.63
CA VAL A 13 -4.25 2.89 27.51
C VAL A 13 -4.31 3.70 26.23
N THR A 14 -3.22 3.69 25.46
CA THR A 14 -3.15 4.24 24.10
C THR A 14 -3.02 3.09 23.11
N ILE A 15 -3.96 2.99 22.18
CA ILE A 15 -3.96 1.99 21.11
C ILE A 15 -3.57 2.70 19.82
N LEU A 16 -2.46 2.27 19.23
CA LEU A 16 -2.01 2.74 17.92
C LEU A 16 -2.17 1.60 16.91
N THR A 17 -2.96 1.83 15.88
CA THR A 17 -3.09 0.90 14.75
C THR A 17 -2.14 1.35 13.66
N VAL A 18 -1.17 0.51 13.32
CA VAL A 18 -0.15 0.76 12.29
C VAL A 18 -0.43 -0.14 11.09
N SER A 19 -0.64 0.46 9.93
CA SER A 19 -0.77 -0.27 8.67
C SER A 19 0.42 0.04 7.78
N ILE A 20 1.27 -0.96 7.51
CA ILE A 20 2.40 -0.80 6.59
C ILE A 20 1.93 -0.33 5.19
N ILE A 21 0.71 -0.67 4.79
CA ILE A 21 0.10 -0.18 3.54
C ILE A 21 -0.15 1.33 3.63
N GLU A 22 -0.62 1.85 4.76
CA GLU A 22 -0.79 3.29 4.96
C GLU A 22 0.55 4.01 5.05
N ASP A 23 1.53 3.43 5.75
CA ASP A 23 2.89 3.97 5.84
C ASP A 23 3.52 4.10 4.45
N LEU A 24 3.38 3.08 3.59
CA LEU A 24 3.86 3.13 2.20
C LEU A 24 3.15 4.22 1.38
N TRP A 25 1.87 4.48 1.62
CA TRP A 25 1.18 5.59 0.96
C TRP A 25 1.74 6.95 1.41
N GLN A 26 1.99 7.13 2.70
CA GLN A 26 2.58 8.35 3.24
C GLN A 26 4.02 8.57 2.74
N ASP A 27 4.83 7.52 2.73
CA ASP A 27 6.18 7.55 2.16
C ASP A 27 6.15 7.96 0.69
N TYR A 28 5.21 7.40 -0.09
CA TYR A 28 5.02 7.77 -1.48
C TYR A 28 4.69 9.27 -1.64
N CYS A 29 3.70 9.76 -0.89
CA CYS A 29 3.30 11.17 -0.92
C CYS A 29 4.49 12.08 -0.58
N TRP A 30 5.25 11.73 0.46
CA TRP A 30 6.44 12.48 0.86
C TRP A 30 7.51 12.50 -0.23
N PHE A 31 7.82 11.37 -0.86
CA PHE A 31 8.78 11.32 -1.96
C PHE A 31 8.30 12.11 -3.18
N LYS A 32 7.00 12.05 -3.50
CA LYS A 32 6.41 12.80 -4.62
C LYS A 32 6.51 14.31 -4.40
N GLU A 33 6.16 14.79 -3.21
CA GLU A 33 6.24 16.20 -2.85
C GLU A 33 7.69 16.70 -2.88
N ARG A 34 8.62 15.93 -2.33
CA ARG A 34 10.06 16.27 -2.36
C ARG A 34 10.62 16.29 -3.77
N ALA A 35 10.23 15.33 -4.60
CA ALA A 35 10.60 15.29 -6.01
C ALA A 35 10.14 16.55 -6.78
N TYR A 36 8.96 17.09 -6.44
CA TYR A 36 8.42 18.31 -7.04
C TYR A 36 9.13 19.57 -6.53
N TYR A 37 9.23 19.72 -5.20
CA TYR A 37 9.81 20.90 -4.55
C TYR A 37 11.28 21.13 -4.93
N ASP A 38 12.06 20.05 -5.02
CA ASP A 38 13.48 20.14 -5.37
C ASP A 38 13.70 20.26 -6.90
N GLU A 39 12.68 20.03 -7.73
CA GLU A 39 12.71 20.28 -9.19
C GLU A 39 12.34 21.74 -9.52
N GLU A 40 11.44 22.37 -8.77
CA GLU A 40 11.10 23.80 -8.90
C GLU A 40 12.21 24.74 -8.38
N LYS A 41 12.99 24.29 -7.41
CA LYS A 41 14.19 25.00 -6.94
C LYS A 41 15.34 24.76 -7.90
N ASP A 42 15.28 25.44 -9.04
CA ASP A 42 16.21 25.36 -10.17
C ASP A 42 17.63 25.91 -9.84
N ASN A 43 18.25 25.48 -8.75
CA ASN A 43 19.60 25.89 -8.37
C ASN A 43 20.37 24.73 -7.73
N VAL A 44 21.67 24.68 -8.04
CA VAL A 44 22.75 23.83 -7.50
C VAL A 44 22.65 22.32 -7.78
N THR A 45 23.74 21.79 -8.37
CA THR A 45 23.97 20.39 -8.74
C THR A 45 23.64 19.35 -7.65
N LYS A 46 23.72 19.71 -6.37
CA LYS A 46 23.43 18.80 -5.24
C LYS A 46 21.93 18.56 -5.05
N GLU A 47 21.12 19.61 -5.21
CA GLU A 47 19.66 19.55 -5.06
C GLU A 47 19.02 18.79 -6.23
N TYR A 48 19.58 18.92 -7.44
CA TYR A 48 19.21 18.09 -8.60
C TYR A 48 19.36 16.58 -8.35
N PHE A 49 20.49 16.12 -7.80
CA PHE A 49 20.69 14.69 -7.53
C PHE A 49 19.75 14.17 -6.43
N ILE A 50 19.38 15.01 -5.47
CA ILE A 50 18.42 14.67 -4.41
C ILE A 50 17.01 14.57 -5.00
N ALA A 51 16.57 15.54 -5.81
CA ALA A 51 15.31 15.49 -6.55
C ALA A 51 15.21 14.20 -7.37
N LYS A 52 16.28 13.83 -8.10
CA LYS A 52 16.34 12.58 -8.87
C LYS A 52 16.25 11.33 -8.01
N ARG A 53 16.77 11.33 -6.78
CA ARG A 53 16.61 10.20 -5.85
C ARG A 53 15.14 10.05 -5.45
N TYR A 54 14.46 11.16 -5.13
CA TYR A 54 13.04 11.13 -4.78
C TYR A 54 12.16 10.74 -5.96
N GLN A 55 12.42 11.27 -7.16
CA GLN A 55 11.74 10.87 -8.39
C GLN A 55 11.88 9.37 -8.64
N ARG A 56 13.05 8.78 -8.34
CA ARG A 56 13.25 7.33 -8.46
C ARG A 56 12.54 6.58 -7.34
N ALA A 57 12.61 7.03 -6.09
CA ALA A 57 12.04 6.37 -4.91
C ALA A 57 10.51 6.32 -4.88
N ALA A 58 9.84 7.41 -5.31
CA ALA A 58 8.39 7.51 -5.32
C ALA A 58 7.69 6.34 -6.05
N PRO A 59 8.02 6.02 -7.33
CA PRO A 59 7.35 4.93 -8.04
C PRO A 59 7.61 3.54 -7.43
N PHE A 60 8.74 3.31 -6.74
CA PHE A 60 8.91 2.05 -6.00
C PHE A 60 7.90 1.95 -4.88
N THR A 61 7.80 3.00 -4.08
CA THR A 61 6.94 3.03 -2.92
C THR A 61 5.48 2.92 -3.34
N LEU A 62 5.09 3.60 -4.42
CA LEU A 62 3.77 3.46 -5.05
C LEU A 62 3.49 2.02 -5.53
N CYS A 63 4.47 1.34 -6.14
CA CYS A 63 4.31 -0.05 -6.57
C CYS A 63 4.16 -1.00 -5.37
N HIS A 64 4.93 -0.80 -4.30
CA HIS A 64 4.83 -1.62 -3.09
C HIS A 64 3.53 -1.38 -2.33
N TYR A 65 3.09 -0.12 -2.23
CA TYR A 65 1.77 0.23 -1.74
C TYR A 65 0.69 -0.52 -2.52
N PHE A 66 0.73 -0.42 -3.85
CA PHE A 66 -0.25 -1.03 -4.72
C PHE A 66 -0.27 -2.56 -4.60
N GLU A 67 0.91 -3.20 -4.61
CA GLU A 67 1.04 -4.64 -4.41
C GLU A 67 0.53 -5.08 -3.02
N GLY A 68 0.80 -4.28 -1.98
CA GLY A 68 0.30 -4.53 -0.62
C GLY A 68 -1.22 -4.50 -0.53
N VAL A 69 -1.85 -3.49 -1.15
CA VAL A 69 -3.33 -3.39 -1.23
C VAL A 69 -3.91 -4.62 -1.93
N VAL A 70 -3.38 -4.96 -3.10
CA VAL A 70 -3.88 -6.09 -3.90
C VAL A 70 -3.68 -7.41 -3.17
N ASN A 71 -2.54 -7.61 -2.51
CA ASN A 71 -2.30 -8.79 -1.69
C ASN A 71 -3.30 -8.90 -0.54
N ASN A 72 -3.57 -7.80 0.17
CA ASN A 72 -4.54 -7.78 1.26
C ASN A 72 -5.96 -8.15 0.77
N TRP A 73 -6.37 -7.63 -0.39
CA TRP A 73 -7.64 -8.01 -1.00
C TRP A 73 -7.68 -9.48 -1.38
N LEU A 74 -6.65 -9.98 -2.05
CA LEU A 74 -6.59 -11.39 -2.46
C LEU A 74 -6.61 -12.32 -1.24
N GLN A 75 -5.91 -11.99 -0.16
CA GLN A 75 -5.93 -12.76 1.08
C GLN A 75 -7.34 -12.85 1.67
N GLY A 76 -8.18 -11.82 1.50
CA GLY A 76 -9.59 -11.86 1.91
C GLY A 76 -10.53 -12.57 0.94
N LEU A 77 -10.13 -12.73 -0.33
CA LEU A 77 -10.97 -13.32 -1.39
C LEU A 77 -10.70 -14.79 -1.66
N CYS A 78 -9.53 -15.31 -1.32
CA CYS A 78 -9.13 -16.70 -1.59
C CYS A 78 -8.67 -17.41 -0.32
N ASP A 79 -8.67 -18.74 -0.36
CA ASP A 79 -8.11 -19.53 0.75
C ASP A 79 -6.58 -19.33 0.85
N ASN A 80 -6.03 -19.65 2.03
CA ASN A 80 -4.61 -19.43 2.30
C ASN A 80 -3.67 -20.16 1.33
N LEU A 81 -4.04 -21.35 0.84
CA LEU A 81 -3.21 -22.16 -0.05
C LEU A 81 -3.20 -21.58 -1.47
N GLU A 82 -4.34 -21.05 -1.92
CA GLU A 82 -4.44 -20.32 -3.16
C GLU A 82 -3.65 -19.02 -3.09
N PHE A 83 -3.81 -18.25 -2.00
CA PHE A 83 -3.10 -17.00 -1.80
C PHE A 83 -1.58 -17.19 -1.88
N GLN A 84 -1.02 -18.19 -1.19
CA GLN A 84 0.43 -18.48 -1.24
C GLN A 84 0.94 -18.72 -2.67
N LYS A 85 0.13 -19.34 -3.53
CA LYS A 85 0.50 -19.54 -4.94
C LYS A 85 0.42 -18.26 -5.76
N ILE A 86 -0.41 -17.31 -5.35
CA ILE A 86 -0.62 -16.03 -6.04
C ILE A 86 0.37 -14.96 -5.55
N GLU A 87 0.80 -15.01 -4.29
CA GLU A 87 1.61 -13.99 -3.63
C GLU A 87 2.91 -13.70 -4.39
N GLU A 88 3.57 -14.73 -4.92
CA GLU A 88 4.83 -14.57 -5.68
C GLU A 88 4.61 -14.16 -7.14
N LYS A 89 3.36 -14.10 -7.61
CA LYS A 89 3.05 -13.79 -9.02
C LYS A 89 3.20 -12.30 -9.31
N SER A 90 3.23 -11.98 -10.61
CA SER A 90 3.31 -10.60 -11.06
C SER A 90 2.10 -9.78 -10.62
N ILE A 91 2.28 -8.47 -10.38
CA ILE A 91 1.18 -7.57 -10.04
C ILE A 91 0.06 -7.57 -11.10
N TYR A 92 0.41 -7.78 -12.37
CA TYR A 92 -0.57 -7.94 -13.44
C TYR A 92 -1.43 -9.19 -13.26
N TYR A 93 -0.81 -10.31 -12.87
CA TYR A 93 -1.54 -11.54 -12.59
C TYR A 93 -2.48 -11.34 -11.39
N LYS A 94 -2.01 -10.69 -10.33
CA LYS A 94 -2.79 -10.37 -9.14
C LYS A 94 -3.98 -9.47 -9.47
N TYR A 95 -3.76 -8.40 -10.25
CA TYR A 95 -4.81 -7.55 -10.82
C TYR A 95 -5.88 -8.38 -11.55
N CYS A 96 -5.47 -9.24 -12.49
CA CYS A 96 -6.41 -10.08 -13.23
C CYS A 96 -7.16 -11.04 -12.31
N ARG A 97 -6.50 -11.53 -11.26
CA ARG A 97 -7.13 -12.42 -10.28
C ARG A 97 -8.20 -11.71 -9.45
N VAL A 98 -7.94 -10.48 -8.98
CA VAL A 98 -8.95 -9.64 -8.30
C VAL A 98 -10.15 -9.42 -9.22
N MET A 99 -9.93 -8.96 -10.46
CA MET A 99 -11.01 -8.74 -11.42
C MET A 99 -11.87 -9.99 -11.62
N LYS A 100 -11.22 -11.16 -11.75
CA LYS A 100 -11.91 -12.43 -11.92
C LYS A 100 -12.68 -12.86 -10.67
N LEU A 101 -12.10 -12.70 -9.48
CA LEU A 101 -12.74 -13.10 -8.21
C LEU A 101 -13.93 -12.20 -7.86
N CYS A 102 -13.90 -10.94 -8.28
CA CYS A 102 -14.97 -9.98 -8.07
C CYS A 102 -16.00 -9.93 -9.23
N ASP A 103 -15.91 -10.83 -10.22
CA ASP A 103 -16.73 -10.84 -11.46
C ASP A 103 -16.78 -9.49 -12.21
N ILE A 104 -15.66 -8.76 -12.21
CA ILE A 104 -15.55 -7.45 -12.85
C ILE A 104 -15.13 -7.63 -14.31
N LYS A 105 -16.02 -7.28 -15.23
CA LYS A 105 -15.86 -7.54 -16.67
C LYS A 105 -15.17 -6.42 -17.44
N GLU A 106 -15.16 -5.20 -16.91
CA GLU A 106 -14.57 -4.04 -17.58
C GLU A 106 -13.70 -3.21 -16.66
N ASN A 107 -12.37 -3.26 -16.87
CA ASN A 107 -11.55 -2.07 -16.70
C ASN A 107 -10.28 -2.18 -17.56
N LYS A 108 -10.12 -1.25 -18.52
CA LYS A 108 -8.92 -1.12 -19.35
C LYS A 108 -7.95 -0.14 -18.71
N ILE A 109 -7.42 -0.50 -17.55
CA ILE A 109 -6.35 0.30 -16.95
C ILE A 109 -5.05 -0.11 -17.59
N ASN A 110 -4.24 0.90 -17.94
CA ASN A 110 -2.93 0.64 -18.52
C ASN A 110 -1.93 0.31 -17.42
N ILE A 111 -2.18 -0.82 -16.73
CA ILE A 111 -1.29 -1.38 -15.73
C ILE A 111 0.07 -1.80 -16.31
N GLN A 112 0.27 -1.71 -17.64
CA GLN A 112 1.59 -1.91 -18.24
C GLN A 112 2.59 -0.88 -17.70
N ASN A 113 2.17 0.34 -17.35
CA ASN A 113 3.10 1.32 -16.78
C ASN A 113 3.54 0.92 -15.37
N ALA A 114 2.62 0.56 -14.47
CA ALA A 114 2.96 0.01 -13.16
C ALA A 114 3.77 -1.30 -13.24
N LYS A 115 3.44 -2.17 -14.20
CA LYS A 115 4.19 -3.41 -14.47
C LYS A 115 5.59 -3.12 -14.99
N LYS A 116 5.76 -2.13 -15.88
CA LYS A 116 7.08 -1.68 -16.35
C LYS A 116 7.93 -1.22 -15.16
N PHE A 117 7.36 -0.41 -14.26
CA PHE A 117 8.06 0.04 -13.05
C PHE A 117 8.42 -1.09 -12.09
N ARG A 118 7.48 -1.98 -11.73
CA ARG A 118 7.78 -3.14 -10.89
C ARG A 118 8.86 -4.04 -11.51
N ASN A 119 8.75 -4.32 -12.81
CA ASN A 119 9.69 -5.21 -13.51
C ASN A 119 11.11 -4.64 -13.55
N MET A 120 11.28 -3.31 -13.59
CA MET A 120 12.60 -2.66 -13.55
C MET A 120 13.40 -3.01 -12.29
N PHE A 121 12.74 -3.39 -11.21
CA PHE A 121 13.36 -3.59 -9.91
C PHE A 121 13.31 -5.03 -9.42
N VAL A 122 12.26 -5.79 -9.78
CA VAL A 122 12.15 -7.22 -9.49
C VAL A 122 12.93 -8.06 -10.53
N HIS A 123 13.08 -7.57 -11.77
CA HIS A 123 13.76 -8.27 -12.86
C HIS A 123 14.67 -7.31 -13.64
N TYR A 124 15.58 -6.65 -12.94
CA TYR A 124 16.49 -5.66 -13.51
C TYR A 124 17.25 -6.20 -14.73
N LYS A 125 16.91 -5.67 -15.92
CA LYS A 125 17.61 -5.82 -17.19
C LYS A 125 18.47 -4.57 -17.42
N ARG A 126 19.77 -4.72 -17.19
CA ARG A 126 20.80 -3.66 -17.18
C ARG A 126 20.68 -2.60 -18.29
N ARG A 127 20.31 -2.93 -19.52
CA ARG A 127 20.25 -1.94 -20.63
C ARG A 127 18.88 -1.27 -20.84
N THR A 128 17.79 -1.97 -20.55
CA THR A 128 16.44 -1.47 -20.81
C THR A 128 15.91 -0.67 -19.63
N ASP A 129 16.27 -1.10 -18.41
CA ASP A 129 15.69 -0.57 -17.19
C ASP A 129 16.43 0.66 -16.69
N LEU A 130 17.75 0.77 -16.94
CA LEU A 130 18.52 1.98 -16.65
C LEU A 130 17.95 3.20 -17.39
N LYS A 131 17.59 3.05 -18.67
CA LYS A 131 16.97 4.13 -19.44
C LYS A 131 15.62 4.57 -18.87
N LEU A 132 14.83 3.64 -18.33
CA LEU A 132 13.58 4.00 -17.67
C LEU A 132 13.83 4.75 -16.35
N ILE A 133 14.80 4.31 -15.54
CA ILE A 133 15.20 4.97 -14.28
C ILE A 133 15.76 6.39 -14.53
N GLU A 134 16.51 6.57 -15.62
CA GLU A 134 17.07 7.86 -16.03
C GLU A 134 15.96 8.85 -16.43
N ASN A 135 14.89 8.35 -17.05
CA ASN A 135 13.81 9.17 -17.58
C ASN A 135 12.60 9.29 -16.65
N VAL A 136 12.68 8.77 -15.41
CA VAL A 136 11.63 9.04 -14.42
C VAL A 136 11.56 10.53 -14.13
N ASN A 137 10.35 11.08 -14.23
CA ASN A 137 10.04 12.48 -13.97
C ASN A 137 8.66 12.57 -13.31
N TYR A 138 8.33 13.76 -12.83
CA TYR A 138 7.07 14.02 -12.14
C TYR A 138 5.83 13.60 -12.94
N LYS A 139 5.75 13.92 -14.24
CA LYS A 139 4.60 13.58 -15.10
C LYS A 139 4.35 12.07 -15.16
N LEU A 140 5.41 11.29 -15.22
CA LEU A 140 5.34 9.84 -15.26
C LEU A 140 4.87 9.24 -13.93
N ILE A 141 5.32 9.82 -12.81
CA ILE A 141 4.88 9.45 -11.46
C ILE A 141 3.39 9.76 -11.30
N GLU A 142 2.99 10.99 -11.62
CA GLU A 142 1.60 11.44 -11.53
C GLU A 142 0.65 10.64 -12.44
N GLY A 143 1.07 10.34 -13.67
CA GLY A 143 0.30 9.49 -14.58
C GLY A 143 0.13 8.06 -14.05
N THR A 144 1.17 7.51 -13.42
CA THR A 144 1.10 6.16 -12.82
C THR A 144 0.19 6.14 -11.59
N GLU A 145 0.28 7.16 -10.74
CA GLU A 145 -0.60 7.37 -9.60
C GLU A 145 -2.07 7.44 -10.01
N LYS A 146 -2.39 8.28 -10.99
CA LYS A 146 -3.75 8.45 -11.51
C LYS A 146 -4.34 7.12 -11.99
N GLU A 147 -3.58 6.34 -12.74
CA GLU A 147 -4.02 5.03 -13.24
C GLU A 147 -4.23 4.01 -12.09
N ILE A 148 -3.31 3.96 -11.13
CA ILE A 148 -3.44 3.07 -9.96
C ILE A 148 -4.64 3.46 -9.11
N ASN A 149 -4.79 4.74 -8.76
CA ASN A 149 -5.90 5.23 -7.95
C ASN A 149 -7.23 5.01 -8.66
N ARG A 150 -7.32 5.32 -9.96
CA ARG A 150 -8.53 5.04 -10.74
C ARG A 150 -8.94 3.58 -10.67
N TRP A 151 -7.98 2.65 -10.67
CA TRP A 151 -8.29 1.24 -10.49
C TRP A 151 -8.80 0.93 -9.09
N LEU A 152 -8.05 1.38 -8.08
CA LEU A 152 -8.37 1.13 -6.69
C LEU A 152 -9.76 1.68 -6.35
N ASP A 153 -10.02 2.94 -6.72
CA ASP A 153 -11.32 3.60 -6.57
C ASP A 153 -12.44 2.78 -7.22
N TYR A 154 -12.22 2.30 -8.44
CA TYR A 154 -13.20 1.48 -9.14
C TYR A 154 -13.49 0.16 -8.42
N ILE A 155 -12.46 -0.58 -7.99
CA ILE A 155 -12.66 -1.82 -7.24
C ILE A 155 -13.40 -1.55 -5.92
N GLU A 156 -13.07 -0.47 -5.21
CA GLU A 156 -13.74 -0.13 -3.96
C GLU A 156 -15.19 0.32 -4.16
N GLN A 157 -15.53 0.90 -5.31
CA GLN A 157 -16.90 1.26 -5.67
C GLN A 157 -17.74 0.04 -6.02
N GLU A 158 -17.17 -0.90 -6.78
CA GLU A 158 -17.88 -2.09 -7.26
C GLU A 158 -17.89 -3.24 -6.23
N THR A 159 -17.12 -3.13 -5.14
CA THR A 159 -16.96 -4.21 -4.16
C THR A 159 -16.92 -3.68 -2.72
N ASN A 160 -16.90 -4.60 -1.74
CA ASN A 160 -16.69 -4.29 -0.33
C ASN A 160 -15.20 -4.24 0.07
N LEU A 161 -14.28 -4.37 -0.89
CA LEU A 161 -12.84 -4.30 -0.63
C LEU A 161 -12.45 -2.86 -0.28
N ARG A 162 -11.49 -2.69 0.62
CA ARG A 162 -10.97 -1.38 1.03
C ARG A 162 -9.45 -1.43 1.09
N ARG A 163 -8.77 -0.43 0.52
CA ARG A 163 -7.30 -0.37 0.44
C ARG A 163 -6.66 -0.07 1.80
N HIS A 164 -7.41 0.62 2.66
CA HIS A 164 -7.05 0.94 4.02
C HIS A 164 -8.05 0.28 4.98
N GLY A 165 -7.54 -0.31 6.06
CA GLY A 165 -8.40 -0.86 7.11
C GLY A 165 -9.03 0.26 7.92
N ASN A 166 -10.22 0.01 8.47
CA ASN A 166 -10.82 0.98 9.40
C ASN A 166 -10.10 0.89 10.75
N ALA A 167 -9.17 1.80 11.01
CA ALA A 167 -8.40 1.85 12.26
C ALA A 167 -9.29 2.01 13.50
N GLU A 168 -10.41 2.73 13.39
CA GLU A 168 -11.39 2.86 14.48
C GLU A 168 -12.12 1.54 14.72
N GLU A 169 -12.53 0.85 13.65
CA GLU A 169 -13.16 -0.48 13.77
C GLU A 169 -12.20 -1.52 14.36
N ALA A 170 -10.93 -1.49 13.94
CA ALA A 170 -9.89 -2.35 14.49
C ALA A 170 -9.65 -2.08 15.97
N SER A 171 -9.54 -0.81 16.36
CA SER A 171 -9.34 -0.39 17.75
C SER A 171 -10.55 -0.73 18.62
N ARG A 172 -11.78 -0.57 18.07
CA ARG A 172 -13.03 -0.93 18.74
C ARG A 172 -13.13 -2.44 18.97
N LYS A 173 -12.93 -3.27 17.93
CA LYS A 173 -12.93 -4.74 18.06
C LYS A 173 -11.90 -5.22 19.08
N PHE A 174 -10.70 -4.63 19.06
CA PHE A 174 -9.66 -4.94 20.03
C PHE A 174 -10.07 -4.56 21.46
N SER A 175 -10.66 -3.38 21.65
CA SER A 175 -11.16 -2.92 22.95
C SER A 175 -12.33 -3.77 23.47
N GLU A 176 -13.25 -4.18 22.58
CA GLU A 176 -14.34 -5.10 22.91
C GLU A 176 -13.81 -6.48 23.31
N THR A 177 -12.78 -6.98 22.63
CA THR A 177 -12.14 -8.26 22.95
C THR A 177 -11.47 -8.21 24.33
N ILE A 178 -10.63 -7.20 24.60
CA ILE A 178 -9.98 -7.06 25.91
C ILE A 178 -10.99 -6.77 27.01
N GLY A 179 -11.97 -5.89 26.77
CA GLY A 179 -13.04 -5.59 27.72
C GLY A 179 -13.86 -6.83 28.07
N GLY A 180 -14.14 -7.70 27.10
CA GLY A 180 -14.77 -8.99 27.32
C GLY A 180 -13.90 -9.94 28.16
N THR A 181 -12.60 -10.05 27.85
CA THR A 181 -11.67 -10.92 28.60
C THR A 181 -11.50 -10.47 30.06
N LEU A 182 -11.44 -9.15 30.33
CA LEU A 182 -11.34 -8.62 31.69
C LEU A 182 -12.63 -8.82 32.52
N LEU A 183 -13.80 -8.83 31.87
CA LEU A 183 -15.08 -9.12 32.51
C LEU A 183 -15.27 -10.63 32.81
N GLU A 184 -14.74 -11.51 31.96
CA GLU A 184 -14.76 -12.96 32.21
C GLU A 184 -13.81 -13.37 33.35
N GLU A 185 -12.63 -12.75 33.46
CA GLU A 185 -11.67 -13.00 34.54
C GLU A 185 -12.17 -12.48 35.91
N THR A 186 -12.96 -11.41 35.94
CA THR A 186 -13.58 -10.88 37.17
C THR A 186 -14.89 -11.58 37.56
N GLY A 187 -15.49 -12.34 36.63
CA GLY A 187 -16.70 -13.14 36.86
C GLY A 187 -16.46 -14.52 37.49
N SER A 188 -15.20 -14.96 37.60
CA SER A 188 -14.84 -16.24 38.24
C SER A 188 -14.14 -15.98 39.57
N THR A 189 -14.92 -15.78 40.63
CA THR A 189 -14.73 -16.22 42.04
C THR A 189 -15.34 -15.21 43.00
N ILE A 190 -16.56 -15.47 43.48
CA ILE A 190 -16.86 -15.47 44.92
C ILE A 190 -17.86 -16.61 45.17
N LYS A 191 -17.37 -17.74 45.68
CA LYS A 191 -18.13 -18.63 46.56
C LYS A 191 -17.64 -18.36 47.98
#